data_AF-A0A925N3X2-F1
#
_entry.id   AF-A0A925N3X2-F1
#
_cell.length_a   1.000
_cell.length_b   1.000
_cell.length_c   1.000
_cell.angle_alpha   90.00
_cell.angle_beta   90.00
_cell.angle_gamma   90.00
#
_symmetry.space_group_name_H-M   'P 1'
#
loop_
_entity.id
_entity.type
_entity.pdbx_description
1 polymer ?
#
loop_
_entity_poly.entity_id
_entity_poly.type
_entity_poly.pdbx_seq_one_letter_code
_entity_poly.pdbx_strand_id
1 'polypeptide(L)'
;DGSSAASLFALPITITQDLLVEGNETIQLQLQPSATSPAPYLLNSSSSCGAAAQTTWTYTIVDDDANISLTKNAAVPVAVAGQPTQFDVVYTLVVNNPTPLLPASYSLSDTPGLDADVSIVSANVSLNGGAATALAGSGPWLLQPQWRALAAGATDTYLLTVRININRGGSVANDACAAPSVSGSGLHNNASAVLQVVAGNLTFNASACRNTPTPVWATLRKQLVGRAIVNDQVQVRLLSGGNLVASATTSGSTAPATASTGLVVLAAGNTLQFEESVKTNGTGADQVPGSYATQLTCTNANAGSATVLPGGAGTALATRQQWAEFTPAGGDDLDCVITNSPASADLQISKTNTPAAGADDQATDTLASGTSTTYDIVVRNNGPAAADNATLRDPAPTGLTACTLGVPACTASGGATCPTTGAAAGQLSVANLQAAAGVQIPILPAGGIVTFKLTCTVP
;
A
#
# COMPACT_ATOMS: atom_id res chain seq x y z
N ASP A 1 -54.64 27.44 61.03
CA ASP A 1 -55.01 27.14 62.44
C ASP A 1 -56.09 26.03 62.56
N GLY A 2 -56.62 25.50 61.45
CA GLY A 2 -57.63 24.44 61.47
C GLY A 2 -59.01 24.88 61.95
N SER A 3 -59.24 26.18 62.16
CA SER A 3 -60.49 26.70 62.72
C SER A 3 -61.59 26.93 61.67
N SER A 4 -61.25 26.86 60.38
CA SER A 4 -62.20 26.99 59.27
C SER A 4 -61.83 26.10 58.07
N ALA A 5 -62.78 25.85 57.17
CA ALA A 5 -62.59 25.04 55.96
C ALA A 5 -61.53 25.59 54.98
N ALA A 6 -61.04 26.82 55.17
CA ALA A 6 -60.02 27.46 54.35
C ALA A 6 -58.66 27.60 55.05
N SER A 7 -58.50 27.02 56.25
CA SER A 7 -57.26 27.15 57.01
C SER A 7 -56.11 26.41 56.31
N LEU A 8 -55.14 27.15 55.77
CA LEU A 8 -53.92 26.61 55.18
C LEU A 8 -52.85 26.35 56.24
N PHE A 9 -52.02 25.33 56.03
CA PHE A 9 -50.82 25.05 56.81
C PHE A 9 -49.60 25.31 55.92
N ALA A 10 -48.72 26.23 56.34
CA ALA A 10 -47.48 26.46 55.63
C ALA A 10 -46.53 25.29 55.88
N LEU A 11 -46.12 24.63 54.80
CA LEU A 11 -45.10 23.59 54.86
C LEU A 11 -43.73 24.27 54.99
N PRO A 12 -42.87 23.89 55.95
CA PRO A 12 -41.56 24.49 56.14
C PRO A 12 -40.55 23.92 55.14
N ILE A 13 -40.88 23.92 53.85
CA ILE A 13 -40.01 23.41 52.79
C ILE A 13 -39.33 24.61 52.16
N THR A 14 -38.00 24.61 52.20
CA THR A 14 -37.15 25.53 51.44
C THR A 14 -36.36 24.68 50.46
N ILE A 15 -36.52 24.94 49.16
CA ILE A 15 -35.66 24.33 48.15
C ILE A 15 -34.29 25.00 48.28
N THR A 16 -33.26 24.19 48.48
CA THR A 16 -31.87 24.66 48.52
C THR A 16 -31.09 23.85 47.51
N GLN A 17 -30.38 24.53 46.60
CA GLN A 17 -29.48 23.91 45.61
C GLN A 17 -30.16 23.00 44.57
N ASP A 18 -31.23 23.51 43.94
CA ASP A 18 -31.76 22.97 42.68
C ASP A 18 -30.90 23.50 41.51
N LEU A 19 -29.73 22.90 41.34
CA LEU A 19 -28.68 23.34 40.39
C LEU A 19 -28.16 22.19 39.52
N LEU A 20 -28.73 21.00 39.71
CA LEU A 20 -28.36 19.78 38.99
C LEU A 20 -29.46 19.47 38.01
N VAL A 21 -29.10 19.25 36.75
CA VAL A 21 -30.07 18.83 35.73
C VAL A 21 -30.42 17.35 35.95
N GLU A 22 -31.48 17.08 36.70
CA GLU A 22 -31.94 15.71 37.03
C GLU A 22 -33.43 15.45 36.77
N GLY A 23 -34.15 16.44 36.24
CA GLY A 23 -35.57 16.43 35.92
C GLY A 23 -36.47 16.66 37.14
N ASN A 24 -37.73 17.05 36.91
CA ASN A 24 -38.66 17.39 38.00
C ASN A 24 -38.75 16.30 39.10
N GLU A 25 -38.53 16.70 40.35
CA GLU A 25 -38.72 15.85 41.51
C GLU A 25 -40.08 16.10 42.17
N THR A 26 -40.75 15.03 42.56
CA THR A 26 -42.03 15.12 43.28
C THR A 26 -41.87 14.74 44.74
N ILE A 27 -42.17 15.67 45.63
CA ILE A 27 -42.29 15.45 47.07
C ILE A 27 -43.77 15.20 47.38
N GLN A 28 -44.09 14.01 47.88
CA GLN A 28 -45.42 13.69 48.39
C GLN A 28 -45.46 13.85 49.91
N LEU A 29 -46.36 14.68 50.40
CA LEU A 29 -46.57 14.94 51.82
C LEU A 29 -47.89 14.31 52.26
N GLN A 30 -47.85 13.56 53.35
CA GLN A 30 -49.01 12.89 53.89
C GLN A 30 -49.20 13.23 55.37
N LEU A 31 -50.39 13.71 55.74
CA LEU A 31 -50.80 13.80 57.14
C LEU A 31 -51.14 12.41 57.66
N GLN A 32 -50.44 11.97 58.69
CA GLN A 32 -50.70 10.71 59.38
C GLN A 32 -51.72 10.92 60.51
N PRO A 33 -52.57 9.93 60.80
CA PRO A 33 -53.45 10.00 61.96
C PRO A 33 -52.62 10.03 63.24
N SER A 34 -53.07 10.76 64.26
CA SER A 34 -52.33 10.79 65.53
C SER A 34 -52.27 9.41 66.16
N ALA A 35 -51.07 8.99 66.58
CA ALA A 35 -50.84 7.75 67.30
C ALA A 35 -51.07 7.88 68.82
N THR A 36 -51.33 9.08 69.34
CA THR A 36 -51.52 9.33 70.77
C THR A 36 -52.99 9.25 71.18
N SER A 37 -53.26 8.80 72.41
CA SER A 37 -54.61 8.76 72.99
C SER A 37 -54.66 9.61 74.28
N PRO A 38 -55.59 10.58 74.39
CA PRO A 38 -56.54 10.99 73.36
C PRO A 38 -55.85 11.70 72.18
N ALA A 39 -56.39 11.52 70.97
CA ALA A 39 -55.82 12.10 69.77
C ALA A 39 -55.98 13.64 69.80
N PRO A 40 -54.89 14.41 69.68
CA PRO A 40 -54.94 15.88 69.68
C PRO A 40 -55.61 16.45 68.43
N TYR A 41 -55.80 15.66 67.36
CA TYR A 41 -56.49 16.04 66.14
C TYR A 41 -57.07 14.81 65.43
N LEU A 42 -58.08 15.03 64.58
CA LEU A 42 -58.66 14.03 63.67
C LEU A 42 -58.43 14.48 62.22
N LEU A 43 -58.17 13.54 61.31
CA LEU A 43 -57.98 13.84 59.89
C LEU A 43 -59.30 14.10 59.15
N ASN A 44 -60.40 13.48 59.61
CA ASN A 44 -61.73 13.62 59.03
C ASN A 44 -62.71 14.09 60.10
N SER A 45 -63.61 14.99 59.71
CA SER A 45 -64.75 15.33 60.57
C SER A 45 -65.72 14.14 60.67
N SER A 46 -66.32 13.96 61.84
CA SER A 46 -67.42 13.02 62.06
C SER A 46 -68.80 13.63 61.75
N SER A 47 -68.87 14.89 61.31
CA SER A 47 -70.11 15.58 60.93
C SER A 47 -70.47 15.32 59.46
N SER A 48 -71.76 15.15 59.15
CA SER A 48 -72.25 14.87 57.79
C SER A 48 -72.15 16.04 56.80
N CYS A 49 -71.56 17.17 57.20
CA CYS A 49 -71.30 18.33 56.36
C CYS A 49 -69.78 18.52 56.17
N GLY A 50 -69.37 18.80 54.93
CA GLY A 50 -67.97 19.05 54.55
C GLY A 50 -67.51 18.24 53.34
N ALA A 51 -66.45 18.69 52.69
CA ALA A 51 -65.76 17.93 51.64
C ALA A 51 -64.94 16.78 52.26
N ALA A 52 -64.54 15.81 51.44
CA ALA A 52 -63.63 14.75 51.88
C ALA A 52 -62.31 15.35 52.40
N ALA A 53 -61.78 14.76 53.48
CA ALA A 53 -60.48 15.18 54.00
C ALA A 53 -59.39 14.96 52.96
N GLN A 54 -58.61 16.00 52.69
CA GLN A 54 -57.38 15.89 51.93
C GLN A 54 -56.26 15.63 52.92
N THR A 55 -55.62 14.46 52.81
CA THR A 55 -54.52 14.04 53.68
C THR A 55 -53.20 13.94 52.94
N THR A 56 -53.19 14.29 51.65
CA THR A 56 -52.04 14.12 50.76
C THR A 56 -51.90 15.34 49.86
N TRP A 57 -50.67 15.83 49.74
CA TRP A 57 -50.30 16.92 48.83
C TRP A 57 -49.06 16.51 48.05
N THR A 58 -49.03 16.87 46.78
CA THR A 58 -47.84 16.71 45.93
C THR A 58 -47.25 18.09 45.70
N TYR A 59 -45.96 18.23 45.97
CA TYR A 59 -45.17 19.39 45.62
C TYR A 59 -44.15 18.95 44.56
N THR A 60 -44.17 19.58 43.40
CA THR A 60 -43.21 19.31 42.32
C THR A 60 -42.16 20.40 42.33
N ILE A 61 -40.91 20.02 42.56
CA ILE A 61 -39.75 20.84 42.20
C ILE A 61 -39.64 20.73 40.68
N VAL A 62 -39.64 21.88 40.01
CA VAL A 62 -39.55 21.94 38.55
C VAL A 62 -38.10 22.18 38.23
N ASP A 63 -37.46 21.20 37.59
CA ASP A 63 -36.11 21.38 37.06
C ASP A 63 -36.22 22.28 35.82
N ASP A 64 -35.86 23.55 36.03
CA ASP A 64 -35.80 24.60 35.02
C ASP A 64 -34.34 25.00 34.75
N ASP A 65 -33.44 24.02 34.74
CA ASP A 65 -32.08 24.25 34.29
C ASP A 65 -31.93 24.02 32.78
N ALA A 66 -31.19 24.92 32.12
CA ALA A 66 -30.80 24.71 30.73
C ALA A 66 -29.81 23.55 30.64
N ASN A 67 -29.93 22.71 29.60
CA ASN A 67 -29.03 21.58 29.36
C ASN A 67 -28.74 21.40 27.87
N ILE A 68 -27.67 20.66 27.55
CA ILE A 68 -27.35 20.21 26.20
C ILE A 68 -26.88 18.76 26.21
N SER A 69 -26.90 18.15 25.03
CA SER A 69 -26.21 16.90 24.73
C SER A 69 -25.35 17.11 23.49
N LEU A 70 -24.16 16.51 23.47
CA LEU A 70 -23.24 16.56 22.34
C LEU A 70 -22.99 15.15 21.84
N THR A 71 -23.18 14.94 20.54
CA THR A 71 -22.74 13.73 19.86
C THR A 71 -21.82 14.07 18.70
N LYS A 72 -20.95 13.14 18.34
CA LYS A 72 -20.03 13.27 17.22
C LYS A 72 -19.95 11.95 16.47
N ASN A 73 -20.03 12.01 15.14
CA ASN A 73 -19.82 10.87 14.26
C ASN A 73 -18.84 11.26 13.14
N ALA A 74 -18.11 10.29 12.63
CA ALA A 74 -17.16 10.46 11.52
C ALA A 74 -17.66 9.66 10.31
N ALA A 75 -17.70 10.26 9.13
CA ALA A 75 -17.99 9.54 7.88
C ALA A 75 -16.76 8.74 7.42
N VAL A 76 -16.97 7.74 6.56
CA VAL A 76 -15.86 7.05 5.88
C VAL A 76 -15.09 8.08 5.05
N PRO A 77 -13.74 8.13 5.13
CA PRO A 77 -12.94 9.03 4.32
C PRO A 77 -13.16 8.81 2.82
N VAL A 78 -13.29 9.89 2.06
CA VAL A 78 -13.52 9.86 0.61
C VAL A 78 -12.27 10.36 -0.11
N ALA A 79 -11.74 9.56 -1.04
CA ALA A 79 -10.55 9.96 -1.81
C ALA A 79 -10.82 11.21 -2.67
N VAL A 80 -9.87 12.14 -2.69
CA VAL A 80 -9.94 13.35 -3.50
C VAL A 80 -9.47 13.03 -4.92
N ALA A 81 -10.33 13.28 -5.91
CA ALA A 81 -10.01 12.99 -7.31
C ALA A 81 -8.73 13.71 -7.77
N GLY A 82 -7.81 12.94 -8.38
CA GLY A 82 -6.52 13.45 -8.85
C GLY A 82 -5.49 13.72 -7.74
N GLN A 83 -5.81 13.47 -6.47
CA GLN A 83 -4.91 13.64 -5.33
C GLN A 83 -4.83 12.33 -4.54
N PRO A 84 -3.98 11.38 -4.94
CA PRO A 84 -4.04 10.00 -4.45
C PRO A 84 -3.65 9.82 -2.97
N THR A 85 -3.06 10.85 -2.35
CA THR A 85 -2.76 10.89 -0.91
C THR A 85 -3.80 11.67 -0.11
N GLN A 86 -4.77 12.33 -0.74
CA GLN A 86 -5.70 13.22 -0.04
C GLN A 86 -7.10 12.61 0.08
N PHE A 87 -7.71 12.82 1.25
CA PHE A 87 -9.04 12.33 1.57
C PHE A 87 -9.85 13.42 2.28
N ASP A 88 -11.14 13.50 1.98
CA ASP A 88 -12.09 14.34 2.68
C ASP A 88 -12.79 13.49 3.76
N VAL A 89 -12.73 13.95 5.01
CA VAL A 89 -13.33 13.30 6.18
C VAL A 89 -14.37 14.25 6.76
N VAL A 90 -15.60 13.77 6.92
CA VAL A 90 -16.70 14.58 7.42
C VAL A 90 -17.06 14.16 8.84
N TYR A 91 -16.90 15.06 9.80
CA TYR A 91 -17.39 14.89 11.16
C TYR A 91 -18.73 15.62 11.32
N THR A 92 -19.75 14.90 11.75
CA THR A 92 -21.06 15.48 12.10
C THR A 92 -21.10 15.64 13.61
N LEU A 93 -21.20 16.88 14.09
CA LEU A 93 -21.41 17.18 15.50
C LEU A 93 -22.86 17.63 15.67
N VAL A 94 -23.55 17.09 16.67
CA VAL A 94 -24.94 17.44 16.95
C VAL A 94 -25.02 17.92 18.40
N VAL A 95 -25.41 19.19 18.56
CA VAL A 95 -25.71 19.80 19.85
C VAL A 95 -27.22 19.89 19.97
N ASN A 96 -27.80 19.12 20.87
CA ASN A 96 -29.24 19.10 21.12
C ASN A 96 -29.54 19.67 22.49
N ASN A 97 -30.51 20.58 22.57
CA ASN A 97 -31.08 21.04 23.84
C ASN A 97 -32.31 20.16 24.15
N PRO A 98 -32.20 19.18 25.07
CA PRO A 98 -33.30 18.28 25.37
C PRO A 98 -34.37 18.93 26.27
N THR A 99 -34.11 20.12 26.81
CA THR A 99 -35.02 20.75 27.77
C THR A 99 -36.31 21.20 27.08
N PRO A 100 -37.48 21.06 27.74
CA PRO A 100 -38.77 21.31 27.11
C PRO A 100 -39.15 22.80 27.05
N LEU A 101 -38.56 23.65 27.89
CA LEU A 101 -39.04 25.01 28.11
C LEU A 101 -37.96 26.09 27.99
N LEU A 102 -36.68 25.75 28.19
CA LEU A 102 -35.64 26.75 28.32
C LEU A 102 -34.65 26.75 27.15
N PRO A 103 -34.24 27.94 26.68
CA PRO A 103 -33.12 28.02 25.78
C PRO A 103 -31.81 27.73 26.52
N ALA A 104 -30.88 27.08 25.83
CA ALA A 104 -29.51 26.88 26.27
C ALA A 104 -28.57 27.85 25.54
N SER A 105 -27.50 28.27 26.19
CA SER A 105 -26.45 29.09 25.57
C SER A 105 -25.13 28.33 25.60
N TYR A 106 -24.54 28.04 24.44
CA TYR A 106 -23.33 27.22 24.39
C TYR A 106 -22.24 27.79 23.48
N SER A 107 -21.02 27.29 23.66
CA SER A 107 -19.91 27.42 22.74
C SER A 107 -19.43 26.05 22.30
N LEU A 108 -18.80 25.93 21.13
CA LEU A 108 -18.35 24.65 20.59
C LEU A 108 -16.93 24.77 20.06
N SER A 109 -16.04 23.92 20.56
CA SER A 109 -14.69 23.76 20.05
C SER A 109 -14.43 22.33 19.57
N ASP A 110 -13.46 22.19 18.69
CA ASP A 110 -13.07 20.94 18.04
C ASP A 110 -11.54 20.83 18.00
N THR A 111 -11.02 19.67 18.38
CA THR A 111 -9.59 19.39 18.48
C THR A 111 -9.30 18.08 17.75
N PRO A 112 -8.74 18.14 16.54
CA PRO A 112 -8.20 16.95 15.88
C PRO A 112 -7.11 16.32 16.73
N GLY A 113 -7.15 14.99 16.87
CA GLY A 113 -6.06 14.20 17.45
C GLY A 113 -5.76 13.04 16.50
N LEU A 114 -5.51 13.40 15.25
CA LEU A 114 -5.30 12.45 14.16
C LEU A 114 -4.04 11.62 14.40
N ASP A 115 -4.00 10.48 13.72
CA ASP A 115 -2.79 9.73 13.44
C ASP A 115 -1.62 10.65 13.01
N ALA A 116 -0.41 10.35 13.49
CA ALA A 116 0.81 11.08 13.17
C ALA A 116 1.15 11.05 11.67
N ASP A 117 0.63 10.05 10.96
CA ASP A 117 0.80 9.87 9.53
C ASP A 117 -0.06 10.85 8.71
N VAL A 118 -0.92 11.62 9.38
CA VAL A 118 -1.92 12.46 8.74
C VAL A 118 -1.61 13.93 8.96
N SER A 119 -1.60 14.70 7.87
CA SER A 119 -1.56 16.16 7.91
C SER A 119 -2.88 16.77 7.45
N ILE A 120 -3.31 17.86 8.07
CA ILE A 120 -4.51 18.60 7.65
C ILE A 120 -4.12 19.56 6.52
N VAL A 121 -4.76 19.40 5.37
CA VAL A 121 -4.59 20.28 4.19
C VAL A 121 -5.51 21.49 4.30
N SER A 122 -6.78 21.25 4.66
CA SER A 122 -7.77 22.29 4.88
C SER A 122 -8.91 21.79 5.74
N ALA A 123 -9.65 22.71 6.34
CA ALA A 123 -10.87 22.39 7.07
C ALA A 123 -11.92 23.48 6.83
N ASN A 124 -13.19 23.08 6.85
CA ASN A 124 -14.32 23.98 6.81
C ASN A 124 -15.47 23.43 7.65
N VAL A 125 -16.32 24.32 8.14
CA VAL A 125 -17.50 23.96 8.92
C VAL A 125 -18.74 24.66 8.38
N SER A 126 -19.85 23.94 8.29
CA SER A 126 -21.17 24.52 8.09
C SER A 126 -22.07 24.24 9.29
N LEU A 127 -23.06 25.10 9.50
CA LEU A 127 -24.05 24.99 10.57
C LEU A 127 -25.45 24.91 9.95
N ASN A 128 -26.22 23.88 10.32
CA ASN A 128 -27.61 23.66 9.90
C ASN A 128 -27.83 23.75 8.38
N GLY A 129 -26.89 23.22 7.59
CA GLY A 129 -26.94 23.26 6.13
C GLY A 129 -26.63 24.63 5.51
N GLY A 130 -26.19 25.60 6.29
CA GLY A 130 -25.73 26.91 5.82
C GLY A 130 -24.42 26.85 5.03
N ALA A 131 -23.92 28.01 4.63
CA ALA A 131 -22.64 28.13 3.91
C ALA A 131 -21.47 27.65 4.78
N ALA A 132 -20.51 26.98 4.14
CA ALA A 132 -19.29 26.53 4.82
C ALA A 132 -18.33 27.70 5.06
N THR A 133 -17.76 27.76 6.26
CA THR A 133 -16.73 28.71 6.68
C THR A 133 -15.39 27.99 6.78
N ALA A 134 -14.35 28.55 6.15
CA ALA A 134 -13.00 27.99 6.22
C ALA A 134 -12.41 28.15 7.63
N LEU A 135 -11.73 27.10 8.09
CA LEU A 135 -11.04 27.07 9.37
C LEU A 135 -9.52 27.16 9.12
N ALA A 136 -8.84 28.00 9.88
CA ALA A 136 -7.39 28.19 9.73
C ALA A 136 -6.59 27.15 10.54
N GLY A 137 -5.47 26.70 9.98
CA GLY A 137 -4.53 25.79 10.64
C GLY A 137 -5.08 24.37 10.85
N SER A 138 -4.47 23.64 11.79
CA SER A 138 -4.75 22.23 12.10
C SER A 138 -5.59 22.04 13.37
N GLY A 139 -6.21 23.11 13.86
CA GLY A 139 -6.92 23.14 15.13
C GLY A 139 -6.00 23.41 16.34
N PRO A 140 -6.59 23.49 17.56
CA PRO A 140 -8.01 23.40 17.84
C PRO A 140 -8.81 24.56 17.21
N TRP A 141 -10.04 24.28 16.79
CA TRP A 141 -10.93 25.25 16.15
C TRP A 141 -12.08 25.63 17.08
N LEU A 142 -12.39 26.92 17.14
CA LEU A 142 -13.63 27.42 17.72
C LEU A 142 -14.71 27.40 16.64
N LEU A 143 -15.50 26.32 16.59
CA LEU A 143 -16.55 26.12 15.58
C LEU A 143 -17.75 27.04 15.83
N GLN A 144 -18.07 27.26 17.10
CA GLN A 144 -19.11 28.19 17.52
C GLN A 144 -18.53 29.11 18.61
N PRO A 145 -18.39 30.42 18.32
CA PRO A 145 -18.04 31.41 19.31
C PRO A 145 -19.01 31.43 20.49
N GLN A 146 -18.62 32.11 21.56
CA GLN A 146 -19.31 32.02 22.84
C GLN A 146 -20.80 32.41 22.77
N TRP A 147 -21.59 31.61 23.47
CA TRP A 147 -22.98 31.85 23.86
C TRP A 147 -23.98 31.93 22.71
N ARG A 148 -23.87 30.97 21.79
CA ARG A 148 -24.96 30.71 20.85
C ARG A 148 -26.21 30.22 21.59
N ALA A 149 -27.31 30.93 21.40
CA ALA A 149 -28.61 30.52 21.90
C ALA A 149 -29.17 29.34 21.08
N LEU A 150 -29.67 28.33 21.76
CA LEU A 150 -30.32 27.14 21.23
C LEU A 150 -31.67 26.98 21.93
N ALA A 151 -32.76 27.11 21.18
CA ALA A 151 -34.12 27.03 21.73
C ALA A 151 -34.40 25.67 22.40
N ALA A 152 -35.40 25.65 23.28
CA ALA A 152 -35.90 24.42 23.89
C ALA A 152 -36.27 23.38 22.82
N GLY A 153 -35.85 22.12 23.02
CA GLY A 153 -36.06 21.03 22.07
C GLY A 153 -35.36 21.17 20.71
N ALA A 154 -34.54 22.20 20.50
CA ALA A 154 -33.89 22.45 19.22
C ALA A 154 -32.53 21.73 19.11
N THR A 155 -32.10 21.52 17.87
CA THR A 155 -30.85 20.87 17.52
C THR A 155 -30.05 21.75 16.56
N ASP A 156 -28.78 21.97 16.86
CA ASP A 156 -27.79 22.47 15.92
C ASP A 156 -26.93 21.30 15.39
N THR A 157 -26.74 21.24 14.08
CA THR A 157 -25.88 20.26 13.40
C THR A 157 -24.72 20.99 12.71
N TYR A 158 -23.50 20.63 13.10
CA TYR A 158 -22.27 21.11 12.48
C TYR A 158 -21.70 20.03 11.57
N LEU A 159 -21.39 20.40 10.32
CA LEU A 159 -20.69 19.55 9.38
C LEU A 159 -19.25 20.05 9.23
N LEU A 160 -18.33 19.40 9.92
CA LEU A 160 -16.90 19.70 9.85
C LEU A 160 -16.26 18.81 8.78
N THR A 161 -15.91 19.40 7.64
CA THR A 161 -15.18 18.70 6.57
C THR A 161 -13.70 19.01 6.69
N VAL A 162 -12.89 17.98 6.91
CA VAL A 162 -11.43 18.07 7.02
C VAL A 162 -10.83 17.35 5.82
N ARG A 163 -10.08 18.07 5.00
CA ARG A 163 -9.22 17.48 3.99
C ARG A 163 -7.89 17.12 4.62
N ILE A 164 -7.55 15.85 4.54
CA ILE A 164 -6.31 15.30 5.06
C ILE A 164 -5.38 14.85 3.95
N ASN A 165 -4.09 14.78 4.24
CA ASN A 165 -3.07 14.15 3.42
C ASN A 165 -2.41 13.02 4.21
N ILE A 166 -2.31 11.84 3.60
CA ILE A 166 -1.56 10.70 4.15
C ILE A 166 -0.09 10.86 3.78
N ASN A 167 0.75 10.96 4.80
CA ASN A 167 2.19 11.12 4.66
C ASN A 167 2.81 9.75 4.34
N ARG A 168 3.74 9.72 3.39
CA ARG A 168 4.47 8.50 3.03
C ARG A 168 5.42 8.09 4.17
N GLY A 169 5.56 6.78 4.38
CA GLY A 169 6.47 6.23 5.39
C GLY A 169 5.92 6.26 6.81
N GLY A 170 4.61 6.50 6.94
CA GLY A 170 3.87 6.41 8.19
C GLY A 170 3.82 5.00 8.79
N SER A 171 3.49 4.92 10.08
CA SER A 171 3.31 3.64 10.78
C SER A 171 1.90 3.10 10.62
N VAL A 172 1.78 1.89 10.06
CA VAL A 172 0.48 1.21 9.99
C VAL A 172 -0.07 0.70 11.34
N ALA A 173 0.68 0.89 12.44
CA ALA A 173 0.33 0.35 13.75
C ALA A 173 -0.84 1.10 14.41
N ASN A 174 -1.01 2.38 14.10
CA ASN A 174 -2.02 3.26 14.67
C ASN A 174 -3.06 3.76 13.65
N ASP A 175 -3.03 3.24 12.42
CA ASP A 175 -4.05 3.51 11.40
C ASP A 175 -5.46 3.07 11.84
N ALA A 176 -5.53 2.00 12.65
CA ALA A 176 -6.79 1.47 13.13
C ALA A 176 -7.41 2.41 14.17
N CYS A 177 -8.70 2.69 14.01
CA CYS A 177 -9.46 3.42 14.99
C CYS A 177 -9.55 2.64 16.30
N ALA A 178 -9.10 3.26 17.40
CA ALA A 178 -9.21 2.67 18.73
C ALA A 178 -10.65 2.71 19.27
N ALA A 179 -11.00 1.73 20.10
CA ALA A 179 -12.24 1.67 20.86
C ALA A 179 -11.93 1.52 22.37
N PRO A 180 -12.22 2.54 23.21
CA PRO A 180 -12.78 3.85 22.88
C PRO A 180 -11.81 4.70 22.04
N SER A 181 -12.36 5.72 21.37
CA SER A 181 -11.59 6.59 20.49
C SER A 181 -10.55 7.42 21.27
N VAL A 182 -9.29 7.38 20.86
CA VAL A 182 -8.17 8.10 21.49
C VAL A 182 -7.33 8.85 20.46
N SER A 183 -6.71 9.95 20.90
CA SER A 183 -5.79 10.76 20.08
C SER A 183 -4.57 9.95 19.62
N GLY A 184 -4.16 10.17 18.38
CA GLY A 184 -3.03 9.48 17.73
C GLY A 184 -3.40 8.13 17.11
N SER A 185 -4.65 7.68 17.20
CA SER A 185 -5.12 6.44 16.55
C SER A 185 -6.24 6.72 15.57
N GLY A 186 -6.04 6.31 14.32
CA GLY A 186 -6.93 6.59 13.23
C GLY A 186 -7.17 8.10 13.05
N LEU A 187 -8.31 8.41 12.47
CA LEU A 187 -8.81 9.75 12.28
C LEU A 187 -9.61 10.19 13.51
N HIS A 188 -8.98 10.17 14.68
CA HIS A 188 -9.60 10.64 15.92
C HIS A 188 -9.81 12.16 15.90
N ASN A 189 -10.99 12.57 16.32
CA ASN A 189 -11.31 13.97 16.53
C ASN A 189 -12.23 14.13 17.74
N ASN A 190 -11.90 15.08 18.61
CA ASN A 190 -12.62 15.37 19.84
C ASN A 190 -13.31 16.74 19.77
N ALA A 191 -14.56 16.81 20.20
CA ALA A 191 -15.31 18.05 20.34
C ALA A 191 -15.67 18.32 21.80
N SER A 192 -15.71 19.61 22.16
CA SER A 192 -16.09 20.07 23.49
C SER A 192 -17.09 21.21 23.39
N ALA A 193 -18.29 20.99 23.94
CA ALA A 193 -19.32 22.00 24.06
C ALA A 193 -19.35 22.52 25.51
N VAL A 194 -19.32 23.85 25.67
CA VAL A 194 -19.41 24.50 26.98
C VAL A 194 -20.75 25.20 27.07
N LEU A 195 -21.59 24.77 28.01
CA LEU A 195 -22.89 25.34 28.32
C LEU A 195 -22.74 26.43 29.39
N GLN A 196 -23.40 27.56 29.17
CA GLN A 196 -23.54 28.63 30.16
C GLN A 196 -24.65 28.28 31.14
N VAL A 197 -24.30 28.21 32.43
CA VAL A 197 -25.30 28.16 33.52
C VAL A 197 -24.88 29.11 34.65
N VAL A 198 -25.83 29.52 35.48
CA VAL A 198 -25.64 30.54 36.52
C VAL A 198 -24.65 30.08 37.60
N ALA A 199 -24.58 28.77 37.88
CA ALA A 199 -23.69 28.16 38.87
C ALA A 199 -22.26 27.86 38.36
N GLY A 200 -21.95 28.20 37.11
CA GLY A 200 -20.66 27.94 36.47
C GLY A 200 -20.76 26.96 35.31
N ASN A 201 -19.98 27.20 34.25
CA ASN A 201 -20.17 26.50 32.97
C ASN A 201 -20.01 24.97 33.08
N LEU A 202 -20.84 24.24 32.33
CA LEU A 202 -20.76 22.78 32.19
C LEU A 202 -20.10 22.40 30.86
N THR A 203 -19.29 21.32 30.86
CA THR A 203 -18.57 20.87 29.67
C THR A 203 -19.03 19.48 29.25
N PHE A 204 -19.36 19.35 27.96
CA PHE A 204 -19.79 18.10 27.33
C PHE A 204 -18.77 17.74 26.25
N ASN A 205 -18.28 16.49 26.26
CA ASN A 205 -17.29 16.03 25.29
C ASN A 205 -17.86 14.89 24.46
N ALA A 206 -17.52 14.87 23.18
CA ALA A 206 -17.79 13.75 22.29
C ALA A 206 -16.63 13.58 21.31
N SER A 207 -16.22 12.34 21.08
CA SER A 207 -15.20 12.00 20.10
C SER A 207 -15.76 11.08 19.03
N ALA A 208 -15.16 11.14 17.86
CA ALA A 208 -15.42 10.20 16.78
C ALA A 208 -14.12 9.83 16.09
N CYS A 209 -14.13 8.67 15.44
CA CYS A 209 -12.94 8.13 14.81
C CYS A 209 -13.29 7.17 13.68
N ARG A 210 -12.36 7.08 12.72
CA ARG A 210 -12.35 6.16 11.59
C ARG A 210 -10.92 5.70 11.35
N ASN A 211 -10.74 4.60 10.65
CA ASN A 211 -9.40 4.17 10.29
C ASN A 211 -8.75 5.20 9.36
N THR A 212 -7.46 5.44 9.53
CA THR A 212 -6.63 6.17 8.59
C THR A 212 -6.60 5.40 7.26
N PRO A 213 -6.86 6.05 6.11
CA PRO A 213 -6.64 5.43 4.81
C PRO A 213 -5.17 5.02 4.64
N THR A 214 -4.93 3.84 4.09
CA THR A 214 -3.60 3.25 3.95
C THR A 214 -3.24 3.04 2.46
N PRO A 215 -2.85 4.08 1.71
CA PRO A 215 -2.42 3.93 0.32
C PRO A 215 -1.22 2.98 0.18
N VAL A 216 -0.97 2.57 -1.05
CA VAL A 216 0.24 1.85 -1.45
C VAL A 216 1.11 2.80 -2.25
N TRP A 217 2.39 2.88 -1.91
CA TRP A 217 3.41 3.63 -2.64
C TRP A 217 4.23 2.65 -3.47
N ALA A 218 4.41 2.94 -4.76
CA ALA A 218 5.18 2.08 -5.63
C ALA A 218 6.05 2.88 -6.60
N THR A 219 7.32 2.48 -6.73
CA THR A 219 8.23 2.96 -7.76
C THR A 219 8.75 1.77 -8.55
N LEU A 220 8.62 1.79 -9.88
CA LEU A 220 9.25 0.82 -10.76
C LEU A 220 10.36 1.49 -11.56
N ARG A 221 11.56 0.94 -11.46
CA ARG A 221 12.76 1.42 -12.13
C ARG A 221 13.27 0.43 -13.15
N LYS A 222 13.89 0.96 -14.19
CA LYS A 222 14.68 0.21 -15.15
C LYS A 222 16.15 0.49 -14.90
N GLN A 223 16.95 -0.56 -14.86
CA GLN A 223 18.39 -0.51 -14.99
C GLN A 223 18.81 -1.31 -16.23
N LEU A 224 19.26 -0.63 -17.27
CA LEU A 224 19.82 -1.26 -18.47
C LEU A 224 21.34 -1.17 -18.36
N VAL A 225 21.98 -2.28 -17.96
CA VAL A 225 23.42 -2.34 -17.67
C VAL A 225 24.24 -2.18 -18.94
N GLY A 226 23.78 -2.79 -20.03
CA GLY A 226 24.37 -2.72 -21.36
C GLY A 226 23.27 -2.83 -22.41
N ARG A 227 23.58 -2.45 -23.65
CA ARG A 227 22.66 -2.61 -24.78
C ARG A 227 23.16 -3.74 -25.68
N ALA A 228 22.29 -4.71 -25.99
CA ALA A 228 22.57 -5.75 -26.97
C ALA A 228 22.66 -5.15 -28.39
N ILE A 229 21.80 -4.16 -28.69
CA ILE A 229 21.88 -3.32 -29.89
C ILE A 229 21.90 -1.85 -29.46
N VAL A 230 22.79 -1.06 -30.04
CA VAL A 230 23.18 0.29 -29.57
C VAL A 230 22.01 1.26 -29.30
N ASN A 231 20.89 1.11 -30.00
CA ASN A 231 19.73 2.00 -29.87
C ASN A 231 18.52 1.36 -29.18
N ASP A 232 18.61 0.11 -28.70
CA ASP A 232 17.52 -0.57 -28.01
C ASP A 232 16.98 0.27 -26.87
N GLN A 233 15.67 0.51 -26.81
CA GLN A 233 15.05 1.15 -25.64
C GLN A 233 14.14 0.19 -24.90
N VAL A 234 14.23 0.19 -23.58
CA VAL A 234 13.42 -0.68 -22.73
C VAL A 234 12.38 0.16 -22.00
N GLN A 235 11.11 -0.26 -22.13
CA GLN A 235 9.98 0.33 -21.43
C GLN A 235 9.53 -0.58 -20.29
N VAL A 236 9.45 -0.03 -19.08
CA VAL A 236 8.81 -0.69 -17.92
C VAL A 236 7.40 -0.15 -17.73
N ARG A 237 6.50 -1.01 -17.25
CA ARG A 237 5.09 -0.68 -17.02
C ARG A 237 4.66 -1.20 -15.65
N LEU A 238 3.97 -0.34 -14.91
CA LEU A 238 3.31 -0.65 -13.65
C LEU A 238 1.81 -0.68 -13.91
N LEU A 239 1.19 -1.83 -13.66
CA LEU A 239 -0.24 -2.03 -13.77
C LEU A 239 -0.86 -2.19 -12.38
N SER A 240 -2.08 -1.67 -12.19
CA SER A 240 -2.89 -1.84 -10.99
C SER A 240 -4.31 -2.28 -11.39
N GLY A 241 -4.76 -3.43 -10.87
CA GLY A 241 -6.03 -4.04 -11.27
C GLY A 241 -6.15 -4.25 -12.78
N GLY A 242 -5.04 -4.61 -13.44
CA GLY A 242 -4.95 -4.79 -14.90
C GLY A 242 -4.85 -3.51 -15.73
N ASN A 243 -4.92 -2.32 -15.11
CA ASN A 243 -4.82 -1.04 -15.82
C ASN A 243 -3.41 -0.47 -15.75
N LEU A 244 -2.89 0.05 -16.86
CA LEU A 244 -1.62 0.78 -16.87
C LEU A 244 -1.75 2.07 -16.06
N VAL A 245 -1.00 2.18 -14.97
CA VAL A 245 -1.01 3.38 -14.09
C VAL A 245 0.26 4.20 -14.22
N ALA A 246 1.39 3.58 -14.59
CA ALA A 246 2.61 4.31 -14.92
C ALA A 246 3.52 3.52 -15.87
N SER A 247 4.34 4.23 -16.63
CA SER A 247 5.39 3.62 -17.44
C SER A 247 6.61 4.53 -17.55
N ALA A 248 7.77 3.96 -17.84
CA ALA A 248 8.99 4.70 -18.09
C ALA A 248 9.83 3.99 -19.14
N THR A 249 10.50 4.74 -20.01
CA THR A 249 11.31 4.19 -21.10
C THR A 249 12.73 4.73 -21.00
N THR A 250 13.73 3.88 -21.18
CA THR A 250 15.11 4.35 -21.34
C THR A 250 15.23 5.23 -22.59
N SER A 251 16.27 6.05 -22.66
CA SER A 251 16.56 6.85 -23.86
C SER A 251 18.06 6.82 -24.20
N GLY A 252 18.41 7.32 -25.37
CA GLY A 252 19.81 7.46 -25.83
C GLY A 252 20.47 6.16 -26.29
N SER A 253 21.74 6.24 -26.69
CA SER A 253 22.50 5.11 -27.26
C SER A 253 23.66 4.62 -26.38
N THR A 254 23.88 5.27 -25.23
CA THR A 254 24.92 4.91 -24.26
C THR A 254 24.35 3.99 -23.17
N ALA A 255 25.25 3.23 -22.53
CA ALA A 255 24.94 2.41 -21.36
C ALA A 255 25.93 2.73 -20.22
N PRO A 256 25.54 2.56 -18.94
CA PRO A 256 24.22 2.13 -18.48
C PRO A 256 23.15 3.20 -18.73
N ALA A 257 21.88 2.77 -18.82
CA ALA A 257 20.73 3.66 -18.93
C ALA A 257 19.68 3.30 -17.88
N THR A 258 18.95 4.31 -17.40
CA THR A 258 17.92 4.12 -16.38
C THR A 258 16.62 4.81 -16.80
N ALA A 259 15.52 4.32 -16.23
CA ALA A 259 14.20 4.95 -16.32
C ALA A 259 13.45 4.70 -15.01
N SER A 260 12.50 5.55 -14.66
CA SER A 260 11.69 5.39 -13.44
C SER A 260 10.28 5.88 -13.70
N THR A 261 9.28 5.16 -13.21
CA THR A 261 7.88 5.61 -13.22
C THR A 261 7.65 6.84 -12.35
N GLY A 262 8.65 7.23 -11.55
CA GLY A 262 8.42 8.07 -10.39
C GLY A 262 7.63 7.33 -9.32
N LEU A 263 7.34 8.04 -8.23
CA LEU A 263 6.47 7.53 -7.17
C LEU A 263 5.02 7.53 -7.65
N VAL A 264 4.39 6.37 -7.62
CA VAL A 264 2.97 6.18 -7.89
C VAL A 264 2.27 5.85 -6.58
N VAL A 265 1.14 6.50 -6.32
CA VAL A 265 0.31 6.23 -5.14
C VAL A 265 -0.97 5.56 -5.60
N LEU A 266 -1.28 4.42 -4.99
CA LEU A 266 -2.32 3.50 -5.42
C LEU A 266 -3.25 3.21 -4.25
N ALA A 267 -4.51 2.93 -4.55
CA ALA A 267 -5.45 2.42 -3.55
C ALA A 267 -5.01 1.02 -3.10
N ALA A 268 -5.11 0.74 -1.80
CA ALA A 268 -4.89 -0.60 -1.27
C ALA A 268 -5.95 -1.59 -1.82
N GLY A 269 -5.59 -2.88 -1.83
CA GLY A 269 -6.47 -3.96 -2.24
C GLY A 269 -6.49 -4.27 -3.74
N ASN A 270 -5.99 -3.39 -4.59
CA ASN A 270 -5.75 -3.72 -6.00
C ASN A 270 -4.49 -4.58 -6.13
N THR A 271 -4.54 -5.54 -7.06
CA THR A 271 -3.34 -6.27 -7.49
C THR A 271 -2.41 -5.36 -8.28
N LEU A 272 -1.10 -5.60 -8.17
CA LEU A 272 -0.07 -4.97 -8.98
C LEU A 272 0.61 -6.00 -9.87
N GLN A 273 1.01 -5.54 -11.05
CA GLN A 273 1.80 -6.30 -12.00
C GLN A 273 2.85 -5.41 -12.65
N PHE A 274 4.04 -5.96 -12.83
CA PHE A 274 5.13 -5.31 -13.54
C PHE A 274 5.39 -6.00 -14.87
N GLU A 275 5.65 -5.20 -15.89
CA GLU A 275 6.01 -5.67 -17.22
C GLU A 275 7.18 -4.85 -17.76
N GLU A 276 7.93 -5.44 -18.68
CA GLU A 276 8.82 -4.69 -19.57
C GLU A 276 8.72 -5.16 -21.01
N SER A 277 9.09 -4.28 -21.94
CA SER A 277 9.32 -4.60 -23.35
C SER A 277 10.54 -3.88 -23.87
N VAL A 278 11.13 -4.39 -24.95
CA VAL A 278 12.18 -3.71 -25.70
C VAL A 278 11.67 -3.26 -27.07
N LYS A 279 12.04 -2.05 -27.48
CA LYS A 279 11.97 -1.60 -28.87
C LYS A 279 13.36 -1.72 -29.46
N THR A 280 13.54 -2.71 -30.31
CA THR A 280 14.82 -2.95 -30.98
C THR A 280 15.18 -1.74 -31.83
N ASN A 281 16.43 -1.27 -31.71
CA ASN A 281 16.89 -0.06 -32.39
C ASN A 281 16.05 1.21 -32.05
N GLY A 282 15.34 1.19 -30.92
CA GLY A 282 14.61 2.33 -30.35
C GLY A 282 13.31 2.69 -31.07
N THR A 283 12.88 1.92 -32.06
CA THR A 283 11.66 2.16 -32.85
C THR A 283 10.87 0.87 -33.04
N GLY A 284 9.63 0.98 -33.55
CA GLY A 284 8.80 -0.18 -33.85
C GLY A 284 7.97 -0.71 -32.69
N ALA A 285 7.47 -1.94 -32.87
CA ALA A 285 6.58 -2.60 -31.93
C ALA A 285 7.35 -3.17 -30.72
N ASP A 286 6.67 -3.24 -29.58
CA ASP A 286 7.19 -3.87 -28.38
C ASP A 286 7.53 -5.35 -28.61
N GLN A 287 8.72 -5.74 -28.20
CA GLN A 287 9.21 -7.11 -28.22
C GLN A 287 9.56 -7.59 -26.82
N VAL A 288 9.56 -8.91 -26.63
CA VAL A 288 10.16 -9.51 -25.45
C VAL A 288 11.68 -9.24 -25.43
N PRO A 289 12.30 -8.90 -24.29
CA PRO A 289 13.74 -8.65 -24.19
C PRO A 289 14.64 -9.89 -24.32
N GLY A 290 14.45 -10.75 -25.34
CA GLY A 290 15.14 -12.04 -25.47
C GLY A 290 16.66 -11.98 -25.59
N SER A 291 17.23 -10.82 -25.97
CA SER A 291 18.68 -10.59 -26.01
C SER A 291 19.28 -10.19 -24.65
N TYR A 292 18.49 -10.19 -23.58
CA TYR A 292 18.88 -9.74 -22.25
C TYR A 292 18.60 -10.81 -21.20
N ALA A 293 19.49 -10.94 -20.22
CA ALA A 293 19.15 -11.55 -18.96
C ALA A 293 18.37 -10.52 -18.12
N THR A 294 17.11 -10.83 -17.84
CA THR A 294 16.20 -9.97 -17.08
C THR A 294 16.17 -10.40 -15.62
N GLN A 295 16.07 -9.44 -14.70
CA GLN A 295 15.94 -9.72 -13.27
C GLN A 295 15.14 -8.61 -12.58
N LEU A 296 14.05 -8.96 -11.92
CA LEU A 296 13.33 -8.09 -11.00
C LEU A 296 13.81 -8.30 -9.57
N THR A 297 14.04 -7.20 -8.87
CA THR A 297 14.21 -7.17 -7.42
C THR A 297 13.32 -6.07 -6.85
N CYS A 298 12.61 -6.37 -5.78
CA CYS A 298 11.74 -5.44 -5.08
C CYS A 298 12.13 -5.37 -3.61
N THR A 299 11.97 -4.19 -3.01
CA THR A 299 12.01 -3.97 -1.56
C THR A 299 10.71 -3.33 -1.11
N ASN A 300 10.40 -3.49 0.18
CA ASN A 300 9.31 -2.81 0.84
C ASN A 300 9.87 -2.08 2.07
N ALA A 301 9.68 -0.77 2.17
CA ALA A 301 10.14 -0.01 3.34
C ALA A 301 9.28 -0.30 4.58
N ASN A 302 8.04 -0.77 4.40
CA ASN A 302 7.22 -1.29 5.49
C ASN A 302 7.67 -2.72 5.87
N ALA A 303 8.69 -2.81 6.73
CA ALA A 303 9.32 -4.08 7.11
C ALA A 303 8.37 -5.08 7.80
N GLY A 304 7.26 -4.62 8.38
CA GLY A 304 6.25 -5.48 9.02
C GLY A 304 5.22 -6.06 8.05
N SER A 305 5.28 -5.69 6.77
CA SER A 305 4.32 -6.14 5.76
C SER A 305 4.45 -7.63 5.44
N ALA A 306 3.31 -8.32 5.34
CA ALA A 306 3.22 -9.70 4.91
C ALA A 306 3.21 -9.87 3.38
N THR A 307 3.32 -8.78 2.62
CA THR A 307 3.31 -8.81 1.16
C THR A 307 4.49 -9.61 0.62
N VAL A 308 4.18 -10.66 -0.14
CA VAL A 308 5.18 -11.43 -0.88
C VAL A 308 5.53 -10.64 -2.15
N LEU A 309 6.76 -10.14 -2.21
CA LEU A 309 7.22 -9.34 -3.35
C LEU A 309 7.59 -10.23 -4.55
N PRO A 310 7.27 -9.80 -5.78
CA PRO A 310 7.70 -10.51 -6.99
C PRO A 310 9.22 -10.33 -7.20
N GLY A 311 9.81 -11.28 -7.93
CA GLY A 311 11.23 -11.23 -8.29
C GLY A 311 11.59 -12.26 -9.36
N GLY A 312 12.88 -12.36 -9.67
CA GLY A 312 13.40 -13.33 -10.64
C GLY A 312 13.36 -12.81 -12.08
N ALA A 313 13.54 -13.73 -13.04
CA ALA A 313 13.62 -13.38 -14.45
C ALA A 313 12.29 -12.95 -15.09
N GLY A 314 11.16 -13.29 -14.46
CA GLY A 314 9.83 -13.12 -15.05
C GLY A 314 9.52 -14.20 -16.09
N THR A 315 8.36 -14.07 -16.73
CA THR A 315 7.89 -14.96 -17.79
C THR A 315 7.87 -14.22 -19.13
N ALA A 316 8.47 -14.82 -20.15
CA ALA A 316 8.42 -14.31 -21.52
C ALA A 316 7.03 -14.54 -22.14
N LEU A 317 6.45 -13.46 -22.66
CA LEU A 317 5.25 -13.48 -23.49
C LEU A 317 5.61 -13.01 -24.91
N ALA A 318 4.62 -12.96 -25.81
CA ALA A 318 4.86 -12.64 -27.22
C ALA A 318 5.56 -11.28 -27.45
N THR A 319 5.22 -10.25 -26.68
CA THR A 319 5.68 -8.87 -26.90
C THR A 319 6.31 -8.22 -25.68
N ARG A 320 6.45 -8.97 -24.58
CA ARG A 320 6.88 -8.43 -23.27
C ARG A 320 7.39 -9.52 -22.34
N GLN A 321 8.15 -9.11 -21.34
CA GLN A 321 8.42 -9.88 -20.13
C GLN A 321 7.42 -9.46 -19.05
N GLN A 322 6.89 -10.40 -18.28
CA GLN A 322 5.89 -10.14 -17.25
C GLN A 322 6.27 -10.86 -15.94
N TRP A 323 6.06 -10.20 -14.80
CA TRP A 323 6.19 -10.82 -13.48
C TRP A 323 4.84 -11.20 -12.90
N ALA A 324 4.86 -12.16 -11.97
CA ALA A 324 3.66 -12.61 -11.29
C ALA A 324 2.92 -11.43 -10.67
N GLU A 325 1.60 -11.44 -10.81
CA GLU A 325 0.73 -10.50 -10.12
C GLU A 325 0.79 -10.76 -8.61
N PHE A 326 0.74 -9.68 -7.84
CA PHE A 326 0.78 -9.73 -6.38
C PHE A 326 -0.14 -8.66 -5.79
N THR A 327 -0.55 -8.82 -4.53
CA THR A 327 -1.44 -7.87 -3.85
C THR A 327 -0.69 -7.20 -2.72
N PRO A 328 -0.29 -5.93 -2.86
CA PRO A 328 0.29 -5.17 -1.75
C PRO A 328 -0.72 -4.96 -0.62
N ALA A 329 -0.21 -4.99 0.60
CA ALA A 329 -0.94 -4.57 1.78
C ALA A 329 -1.02 -3.03 1.85
N GLY A 330 -2.04 -2.51 2.52
CA GLY A 330 -2.12 -1.09 2.81
C GLY A 330 -0.87 -0.62 3.56
N GLY A 331 -0.35 0.55 3.19
CA GLY A 331 0.86 1.11 3.78
C GLY A 331 2.17 0.61 3.18
N ASP A 332 2.14 -0.33 2.22
CA ASP A 332 3.34 -0.79 1.53
C ASP A 332 4.03 0.35 0.77
N ASP A 333 5.36 0.40 0.87
CA ASP A 333 6.20 1.35 0.16
C ASP A 333 7.26 0.60 -0.66
N LEU A 334 6.89 0.33 -1.90
CA LEU A 334 7.57 -0.58 -2.81
C LEU A 334 8.57 0.16 -3.70
N ASP A 335 9.81 -0.31 -3.71
CA ASP A 335 10.84 0.11 -4.68
C ASP A 335 11.33 -1.12 -5.45
N CYS A 336 10.98 -1.17 -6.73
CA CYS A 336 11.23 -2.30 -7.61
C CYS A 336 12.15 -1.89 -8.75
N VAL A 337 13.14 -2.72 -9.07
CA VAL A 337 14.10 -2.50 -10.15
C VAL A 337 14.11 -3.70 -11.06
N ILE A 338 13.84 -3.48 -12.35
CA ILE A 338 14.07 -4.46 -13.41
C ILE A 338 15.44 -4.17 -14.03
N THR A 339 16.37 -5.08 -13.83
CA THR A 339 17.73 -5.03 -14.37
C THR A 339 17.84 -5.89 -15.63
N ASN A 340 18.32 -5.29 -16.73
CA ASN A 340 18.70 -6.03 -17.94
C ASN A 340 20.20 -5.90 -18.16
N SER A 341 20.86 -7.05 -18.27
CA SER A 341 22.22 -7.17 -18.81
C SER A 341 22.13 -7.86 -20.16
N PRO A 342 22.95 -7.48 -21.16
CA PRO A 342 23.05 -8.24 -22.41
C PRO A 342 23.33 -9.71 -22.09
N ALA A 343 22.57 -10.62 -22.70
CA ALA A 343 22.83 -12.04 -22.55
C ALA A 343 24.23 -12.36 -23.11
N SER A 344 25.01 -13.13 -22.36
CA SER A 344 26.34 -13.58 -22.78
C SER A 344 26.30 -15.07 -23.12
N ALA A 345 27.11 -15.49 -24.08
CA ALA A 345 27.30 -16.90 -24.37
C ALA A 345 28.49 -17.42 -23.54
N ASP A 346 28.30 -18.54 -22.86
CA ASP A 346 29.36 -19.23 -22.14
C ASP A 346 29.91 -20.36 -23.02
N LEU A 347 31.04 -20.10 -23.70
CA LEU A 347 31.69 -21.07 -24.58
C LEU A 347 32.74 -21.88 -23.84
N GLN A 348 32.62 -23.21 -23.92
CA GLN A 348 33.61 -24.17 -23.45
C GLN A 348 34.18 -24.95 -24.63
N ILE A 349 35.49 -25.17 -24.61
CA ILE A 349 36.18 -26.02 -25.57
C ILE A 349 37.03 -27.06 -24.84
N SER A 350 36.95 -28.31 -25.27
CA SER A 350 37.83 -29.39 -24.84
C SER A 350 38.39 -30.13 -26.05
N LYS A 351 39.52 -30.82 -25.87
CA LYS A 351 40.15 -31.64 -26.89
C LYS A 351 40.71 -32.89 -26.24
N THR A 352 40.50 -34.05 -26.85
CA THR A 352 40.94 -35.35 -26.31
C THR A 352 41.39 -36.26 -27.44
N ASN A 353 42.41 -37.09 -27.21
CA ASN A 353 42.76 -38.22 -28.08
C ASN A 353 42.14 -39.56 -27.64
N THR A 354 41.36 -39.55 -26.56
CA THR A 354 40.62 -40.71 -26.06
C THR A 354 39.10 -40.43 -26.00
N PRO A 355 38.46 -40.10 -27.13
CA PRO A 355 37.06 -39.66 -27.15
C PRO A 355 36.05 -40.68 -26.58
N ALA A 356 36.41 -41.96 -26.52
CA ALA A 356 35.60 -42.98 -25.87
C ALA A 356 35.50 -42.82 -24.34
N ALA A 357 36.45 -42.12 -23.71
CA ALA A 357 36.49 -41.85 -22.27
C ALA A 357 35.76 -40.55 -21.88
N GLY A 358 35.39 -39.70 -22.85
CA GLY A 358 34.72 -38.42 -22.60
C GLY A 358 35.23 -37.34 -23.54
N ALA A 359 34.83 -36.09 -23.27
CA ALA A 359 35.22 -34.93 -24.08
C ALA A 359 36.56 -34.32 -23.64
N ASP A 360 37.03 -34.66 -22.44
CA ASP A 360 38.23 -34.09 -21.82
C ASP A 360 39.44 -35.03 -22.01
N ASP A 361 40.62 -34.44 -22.14
CA ASP A 361 41.89 -35.17 -22.23
C ASP A 361 42.20 -35.90 -20.91
N GLN A 362 42.72 -37.11 -20.98
CA GLN A 362 43.04 -37.88 -19.77
C GLN A 362 44.51 -37.67 -19.37
N ALA A 363 44.76 -37.57 -18.07
CA ALA A 363 46.12 -37.34 -17.54
C ALA A 363 47.13 -38.45 -17.91
N THR A 364 46.65 -39.63 -18.27
CA THR A 364 47.46 -40.79 -18.66
C THR A 364 47.56 -40.98 -20.17
N ASP A 365 47.02 -40.06 -20.97
CA ASP A 365 47.05 -40.17 -22.42
C ASP A 365 48.47 -40.07 -22.96
N THR A 366 48.80 -40.97 -23.88
CA THR A 366 50.12 -41.05 -24.51
C THR A 366 49.98 -41.23 -26.02
N LEU A 367 51.03 -40.87 -26.74
CA LEU A 367 51.10 -41.00 -28.20
C LEU A 367 52.28 -41.90 -28.57
N ALA A 368 52.04 -42.88 -29.43
CA ALA A 368 53.11 -43.74 -29.96
C ALA A 368 53.63 -43.18 -31.29
N SER A 369 54.95 -43.03 -31.42
CA SER A 369 55.58 -42.62 -32.68
C SER A 369 55.24 -43.59 -33.82
N GLY A 370 55.08 -43.04 -35.02
CA GLY A 370 54.67 -43.78 -36.22
C GLY A 370 53.19 -44.13 -36.29
N THR A 371 52.38 -43.77 -35.29
CA THR A 371 50.94 -44.06 -35.29
C THR A 371 50.10 -42.86 -35.68
N SER A 372 48.91 -43.14 -36.20
CA SER A 372 47.88 -42.12 -36.40
C SER A 372 46.99 -42.03 -35.17
N THR A 373 46.73 -40.80 -34.71
CA THR A 373 45.87 -40.52 -33.56
C THR A 373 44.71 -39.63 -33.97
N THR A 374 43.52 -40.00 -33.51
CA THR A 374 42.30 -39.22 -33.69
C THR A 374 42.07 -38.32 -32.48
N TYR A 375 41.69 -37.07 -32.74
CA TYR A 375 41.30 -36.10 -31.72
C TYR A 375 39.85 -35.67 -31.95
N ASP A 376 39.07 -35.61 -30.88
CA ASP A 376 37.79 -34.93 -30.86
C ASP A 376 37.96 -33.57 -30.16
N ILE A 377 37.54 -32.50 -30.83
CA ILE A 377 37.45 -31.14 -30.28
C ILE A 377 35.99 -30.86 -30.04
N VAL A 378 35.59 -30.73 -28.78
CA VAL A 378 34.21 -30.50 -28.40
C VAL A 378 34.03 -29.04 -28.01
N VAL A 379 33.21 -28.32 -28.77
CA VAL A 379 32.78 -26.95 -28.46
C VAL A 379 31.36 -27.02 -27.90
N ARG A 380 31.15 -26.41 -26.74
CA ARG A 380 29.85 -26.33 -26.05
C ARG A 380 29.51 -24.87 -25.81
N ASN A 381 28.23 -24.53 -25.93
CA ASN A 381 27.70 -23.26 -25.43
C ASN A 381 26.77 -23.54 -24.25
N ASN A 382 27.21 -23.23 -23.04
CA ASN A 382 26.41 -23.41 -21.83
C ASN A 382 25.31 -22.33 -21.69
N GLY A 383 25.30 -21.32 -22.56
CA GLY A 383 24.30 -20.26 -22.61
C GLY A 383 24.53 -19.13 -21.60
N PRO A 384 23.53 -18.27 -21.37
CA PRO A 384 22.18 -18.30 -21.93
C PRO A 384 22.06 -17.75 -23.36
N ALA A 385 23.03 -16.99 -23.88
CA ALA A 385 22.96 -16.49 -25.26
C ALA A 385 23.44 -17.53 -26.28
N ALA A 386 22.97 -17.41 -27.53
CA ALA A 386 23.55 -18.14 -28.66
C ALA A 386 24.95 -17.58 -29.00
N ALA A 387 25.82 -18.44 -29.52
CA ALA A 387 27.16 -18.13 -29.98
C ALA A 387 27.29 -18.38 -31.49
N ASP A 388 26.25 -18.05 -32.24
CA ASP A 388 26.21 -18.24 -33.68
C ASP A 388 27.38 -17.48 -34.35
N ASN A 389 28.01 -18.13 -35.33
CA ASN A 389 29.23 -17.67 -35.99
C ASN A 389 30.48 -17.58 -35.09
N ALA A 390 30.48 -18.26 -33.92
CA ALA A 390 31.68 -18.41 -33.11
C ALA A 390 32.83 -19.02 -33.93
N THR A 391 34.03 -18.47 -33.77
CA THR A 391 35.22 -18.89 -34.51
C THR A 391 36.02 -19.89 -33.70
N LEU A 392 36.12 -21.12 -34.21
CA LEU A 392 37.01 -22.16 -33.71
C LEU A 392 38.38 -22.07 -34.39
N ARG A 393 39.44 -22.16 -33.58
CA ARG A 393 40.82 -22.34 -34.04
C ARG A 393 41.46 -23.48 -33.29
N ASP A 394 42.26 -24.25 -34.00
CA ASP A 394 43.09 -25.32 -33.47
C ASP A 394 44.48 -25.27 -34.16
N PRO A 395 45.35 -24.34 -33.73
CA PRO A 395 46.71 -24.27 -34.23
C PRO A 395 47.44 -25.59 -33.94
N ALA A 396 48.08 -26.17 -34.96
CA ALA A 396 48.79 -27.43 -34.79
C ALA A 396 49.92 -27.30 -33.76
N PRO A 397 50.02 -28.22 -32.78
CA PRO A 397 51.18 -28.28 -31.91
C PRO A 397 52.41 -28.76 -32.68
N THR A 398 53.60 -28.41 -32.20
CA THR A 398 54.84 -29.01 -32.69
C THR A 398 54.83 -30.52 -32.40
N GLY A 399 55.17 -31.35 -33.40
CA GLY A 399 55.27 -32.80 -33.23
C GLY A 399 54.07 -33.62 -33.71
N LEU A 400 53.09 -33.01 -34.38
CA LEU A 400 52.08 -33.74 -35.17
C LEU A 400 52.19 -33.35 -36.66
N THR A 401 52.03 -34.32 -37.54
CA THR A 401 52.10 -34.12 -39.00
C THR A 401 50.90 -34.75 -39.70
N ALA A 402 50.72 -34.45 -40.99
CA ALA A 402 49.68 -35.05 -41.85
C ALA A 402 48.26 -35.03 -41.24
N CYS A 403 47.89 -33.95 -40.54
CA CYS A 403 46.56 -33.80 -39.97
C CYS A 403 45.51 -33.70 -41.07
N THR A 404 44.46 -34.50 -40.96
CA THR A 404 43.29 -34.54 -41.85
C THR A 404 42.00 -34.50 -41.04
N LEU A 405 40.88 -34.14 -41.67
CA LEU A 405 39.57 -34.25 -41.02
C LEU A 405 39.19 -35.73 -40.89
N GLY A 406 38.62 -36.12 -39.75
CA GLY A 406 38.07 -37.47 -39.56
C GLY A 406 36.75 -37.69 -40.30
N VAL A 407 36.20 -38.90 -40.16
CA VAL A 407 34.90 -39.27 -40.74
C VAL A 407 33.95 -39.71 -39.61
N PRO A 408 32.81 -39.00 -39.39
CA PRO A 408 32.47 -37.70 -39.97
C PRO A 408 33.43 -36.60 -39.48
N ALA A 409 33.59 -35.54 -40.28
CA ALA A 409 34.47 -34.41 -39.93
C ALA A 409 33.93 -33.59 -38.75
N CYS A 410 32.59 -33.58 -38.60
CA CYS A 410 31.90 -32.87 -37.55
C CYS A 410 30.58 -33.57 -37.21
N THR A 411 30.19 -33.54 -35.94
CA THR A 411 28.86 -33.90 -35.45
C THR A 411 28.31 -32.79 -34.56
N ALA A 412 27.02 -32.48 -34.68
CA ALA A 412 26.38 -31.44 -33.88
C ALA A 412 25.16 -31.99 -33.14
N SER A 413 24.88 -31.43 -31.96
CA SER A 413 23.72 -31.75 -31.13
C SER A 413 23.21 -30.52 -30.39
N GLY A 414 22.05 -30.62 -29.73
CA GLY A 414 21.47 -29.49 -28.98
C GLY A 414 21.05 -28.33 -29.88
N GLY A 415 20.68 -28.59 -31.13
CA GLY A 415 20.27 -27.57 -32.11
C GLY A 415 21.43 -26.86 -32.82
N ALA A 416 22.68 -27.17 -32.49
CA ALA A 416 23.84 -26.65 -33.21
C ALA A 416 23.95 -27.25 -34.63
N THR A 417 24.68 -26.58 -35.52
CA THR A 417 24.96 -27.07 -36.89
C THR A 417 26.45 -27.12 -37.17
N CYS A 418 26.89 -28.18 -37.85
CA CYS A 418 28.26 -28.28 -38.34
C CYS A 418 28.55 -27.27 -39.45
N PRO A 419 29.76 -26.68 -39.50
CA PRO A 419 30.18 -25.87 -40.63
C PRO A 419 30.27 -26.70 -41.92
N THR A 420 30.05 -26.06 -43.06
CA THR A 420 30.31 -26.68 -44.37
C THR A 420 31.80 -27.00 -44.51
N THR A 421 32.12 -28.23 -44.90
CA THR A 421 33.50 -28.64 -45.20
C THR A 421 34.00 -28.00 -46.47
N GLY A 422 35.17 -27.37 -46.43
CA GLY A 422 35.78 -26.72 -47.59
C GLY A 422 36.91 -25.76 -47.22
N ALA A 423 37.53 -25.17 -48.23
CA ALA A 423 38.71 -24.31 -48.08
C ALA A 423 38.42 -22.81 -48.13
N ALA A 424 37.16 -22.39 -48.37
CA ALA A 424 36.82 -20.97 -48.31
C ALA A 424 36.91 -20.46 -46.86
N ALA A 425 37.05 -19.15 -46.67
CA ALA A 425 37.13 -18.55 -45.34
C ALA A 425 35.93 -18.98 -44.46
N GLY A 426 36.19 -19.38 -43.21
CA GLY A 426 35.18 -19.83 -42.26
C GLY A 426 34.68 -21.27 -42.45
N GLN A 427 35.00 -21.94 -43.57
CA GLN A 427 34.62 -23.35 -43.81
C GLN A 427 35.51 -24.33 -43.02
N LEU A 428 35.01 -25.54 -42.75
CA LEU A 428 35.76 -26.56 -42.03
C LEU A 428 36.83 -27.18 -42.93
N SER A 429 38.09 -26.85 -42.66
CA SER A 429 39.30 -27.52 -43.16
C SER A 429 40.42 -27.44 -42.12
N VAL A 430 41.40 -28.34 -42.22
CA VAL A 430 42.60 -28.28 -41.35
C VAL A 430 43.34 -26.96 -41.52
N ALA A 431 43.42 -26.44 -42.75
CA ALA A 431 44.04 -25.15 -43.03
C ALA A 431 43.33 -23.99 -42.31
N ASN A 432 41.99 -23.95 -42.34
CA ASN A 432 41.22 -22.90 -41.66
C ASN A 432 41.28 -23.02 -40.14
N LEU A 433 41.29 -24.24 -39.58
CA LEU A 433 41.48 -24.45 -38.15
C LEU A 433 42.83 -23.88 -37.66
N GLN A 434 43.87 -23.97 -38.49
CA GLN A 434 45.20 -23.44 -38.20
C GLN A 434 45.31 -21.93 -38.47
N ALA A 435 44.50 -21.39 -39.37
CA ALA A 435 44.53 -20.00 -39.78
C ALA A 435 44.03 -19.03 -38.69
N ALA A 436 44.39 -17.75 -38.81
CA ALA A 436 43.88 -16.70 -37.94
C ALA A 436 42.35 -16.48 -38.12
N ALA A 437 41.83 -16.70 -39.33
CA ALA A 437 40.40 -16.57 -39.63
C ALA A 437 39.54 -17.67 -39.00
N GLY A 438 40.11 -18.84 -38.70
CA GLY A 438 39.42 -19.96 -38.07
C GLY A 438 38.31 -20.59 -38.90
N VAL A 439 37.56 -21.48 -38.26
CA VAL A 439 36.33 -22.10 -38.75
C VAL A 439 35.14 -21.48 -38.02
N GLN A 440 34.11 -21.05 -38.73
CA GLN A 440 32.91 -20.49 -38.10
C GLN A 440 31.88 -21.58 -37.84
N ILE A 441 31.37 -21.65 -36.62
CA ILE A 441 30.25 -22.52 -36.25
C ILE A 441 28.95 -21.78 -36.61
N PRO A 442 28.17 -22.20 -37.62
CA PRO A 442 27.08 -21.38 -38.14
C PRO A 442 25.97 -21.11 -37.12
N ILE A 443 25.54 -22.16 -36.41
CA ILE A 443 24.51 -22.09 -35.38
C ILE A 443 25.03 -22.83 -34.14
N LEU A 444 25.08 -22.15 -33.01
CA LEU A 444 25.51 -22.66 -31.71
C LEU A 444 24.64 -22.07 -30.59
N PRO A 445 23.38 -22.54 -30.45
CA PRO A 445 22.45 -22.04 -29.44
C PRO A 445 22.92 -22.44 -28.03
N ALA A 446 22.29 -21.87 -26.99
CA ALA A 446 22.50 -22.34 -25.62
C ALA A 446 22.14 -23.83 -25.48
N GLY A 447 23.03 -24.62 -24.87
CA GLY A 447 22.99 -26.07 -24.82
C GLY A 447 23.52 -26.78 -26.08
N GLY A 448 23.90 -26.03 -27.12
CA GLY A 448 24.44 -26.55 -28.36
C GLY A 448 25.85 -27.11 -28.21
N ILE A 449 26.14 -28.22 -28.90
CA ILE A 449 27.44 -28.88 -28.90
C ILE A 449 27.86 -29.21 -30.32
N VAL A 450 29.11 -28.90 -30.68
CA VAL A 450 29.73 -29.27 -31.95
C VAL A 450 31.03 -30.01 -31.66
N THR A 451 31.17 -31.23 -32.17
CA THR A 451 32.38 -32.04 -32.06
C THR A 451 33.06 -32.14 -33.41
N PHE A 452 34.30 -31.69 -33.50
CA PHE A 452 35.15 -31.76 -34.69
C PHE A 452 36.13 -32.91 -34.54
N LYS A 453 36.32 -33.69 -35.60
CA LYS A 453 37.24 -34.82 -35.58
C LYS A 453 38.47 -34.54 -36.46
N LEU A 454 39.65 -34.70 -35.89
CA LEU A 454 40.93 -34.61 -36.60
C LEU A 454 41.68 -35.92 -36.47
N THR A 455 42.45 -36.28 -37.48
CA THR A 455 43.35 -37.43 -37.47
C THR A 455 44.73 -36.98 -37.90
N CYS A 456 45.72 -37.09 -37.02
CA CYS A 456 47.09 -36.66 -37.25
C CYS A 456 48.05 -37.85 -37.12
N THR A 457 49.25 -37.72 -37.67
CA THR A 457 50.33 -38.71 -37.53
C THR A 457 51.38 -38.20 -36.57
N VAL A 458 51.78 -39.07 -35.64
CA VAL A 458 52.90 -38.84 -34.72
C VAL A 458 54.19 -39.24 -35.47
N PRO A 459 55.11 -38.29 -35.76
CA PRO A 459 56.30 -38.53 -36.56
C PRO A 459 57.23 -39.63 -36.06
#